data_AF-A0A848GTG7-F1
#
_entry.id   AF-A0A848GTG7-F1
#
_cell.length_a   1.000
_cell.length_b   1.000
_cell.length_c   1.000
_cell.angle_alpha   90.00
_cell.angle_beta   90.00
_cell.angle_gamma   90.00
#
_symmetry.space_group_name_H-M   'P 1'
#
loop_
_entity.id
_entity.type
_entity.pdbx_description
1 polymer ?
#
loop_
_entity_poly.entity_id
_entity_poly.type
_entity_poly.pdbx_seq_one_letter_code
_entity_poly.pdbx_strand_id
1 'polypeptide(L)'
;MNNNRRAFLRNTSLATGLLLLQQPFRSLAATAGNATYLPGNNRELMIWHTNDMHGQIVNLRPSGDQGMLLDAGDFLDDTANVNGHRETIDAMNRAGYHAATIGNRELAGGQAALAALMPHMQFALVNCNYHFTDKTLARQVLPYKIVYAGSLKVGITGVGPALPADSGVAFLPPVQAANDMAIRLKKEHGCHVVICLSHLGCQQPEGIADNRNIATGSTHIDFVIGGHQQKTIRTTMVLRNANQHEVYLSQAGANGVMAGFMKMKFNEDLMGCGIEPGCIMA
;
A
#
# COMPACT_ATOMS: atom_id res chain seq x y z
N MET A 1 26.19 -30.12 -64.09
CA MET A 1 25.29 -30.86 -63.18
C MET A 1 25.79 -30.71 -61.74
N ASN A 2 24.94 -30.07 -60.92
CA ASN A 2 24.83 -30.07 -59.46
C ASN A 2 25.96 -29.52 -58.58
N ASN A 3 25.96 -28.18 -58.53
CA ASN A 3 26.24 -27.35 -57.35
C ASN A 3 25.37 -27.77 -56.15
N ASN A 4 25.86 -28.57 -55.21
CA ASN A 4 25.22 -28.71 -53.89
C ASN A 4 26.12 -29.30 -52.80
N ARG A 5 27.39 -28.86 -52.70
CA ARG A 5 28.30 -29.32 -51.63
C ARG A 5 29.10 -28.24 -50.91
N ARG A 6 28.66 -26.97 -50.93
CA ARG A 6 29.37 -25.87 -50.22
C ARG A 6 28.51 -24.86 -49.45
N ALA A 7 27.30 -25.21 -49.03
CA ALA A 7 26.45 -24.29 -48.26
C ALA A 7 25.68 -24.98 -47.13
N PHE A 8 26.36 -25.76 -46.27
CA PHE A 8 25.70 -26.35 -45.09
C PHE A 8 26.49 -26.23 -43.76
N LEU A 9 27.67 -25.60 -43.76
CA LEU A 9 28.50 -25.46 -42.54
C LEU A 9 28.98 -24.03 -42.26
N ARG A 10 28.21 -23.02 -42.69
CA ARG A 10 28.30 -21.64 -42.17
C ARG A 10 26.88 -21.20 -41.86
N ASN A 11 26.36 -21.59 -40.68
CA ASN A 11 25.31 -20.86 -39.94
C ASN A 11 24.80 -21.55 -38.65
N THR A 12 25.43 -22.62 -38.16
CA THR A 12 24.87 -23.40 -37.03
C THR A 12 25.85 -23.68 -35.90
N SER A 13 26.55 -22.65 -35.39
CA SER A 13 27.37 -22.81 -34.17
C SER A 13 27.41 -21.59 -33.23
N LEU A 14 26.52 -20.61 -33.40
CA LEU A 14 26.34 -19.50 -32.43
C LEU A 14 25.08 -19.63 -31.57
N ALA A 15 24.21 -20.60 -31.83
CA ALA A 15 22.97 -20.77 -31.07
C ALA A 15 23.10 -21.68 -29.83
N THR A 16 24.17 -22.46 -29.73
CA THR A 16 24.36 -23.44 -28.64
C THR A 16 24.96 -22.85 -27.37
N GLY A 17 25.44 -21.60 -27.39
CA GLY A 17 25.94 -20.88 -26.22
C GLY A 17 24.88 -20.11 -25.41
N LEU A 18 23.66 -19.94 -25.95
CA LEU A 18 22.58 -19.17 -25.30
C LEU A 18 21.59 -20.03 -24.50
N LEU A 19 21.75 -21.36 -24.53
CA LEU A 19 20.84 -22.31 -23.87
C LEU A 19 21.24 -22.68 -22.42
N LEU A 20 22.26 -22.02 -21.85
CA LEU A 20 22.70 -22.25 -20.46
C LEU A 20 22.19 -21.23 -19.43
N LEU A 21 21.21 -20.39 -19.77
CA LEU A 21 20.54 -19.47 -18.81
C LEU A 21 19.07 -19.82 -18.56
N GLN A 22 18.71 -21.10 -18.66
CA GLN A 22 17.44 -21.60 -18.09
C GLN A 22 17.71 -22.34 -16.77
N GLN A 23 18.29 -21.62 -15.81
CA GLN A 23 18.02 -21.94 -14.40
C GLN A 23 16.58 -21.47 -14.12
N PRO A 24 15.73 -22.32 -13.54
CA PRO A 24 14.29 -22.16 -13.63
C PRO A 24 13.83 -20.93 -12.85
N PHE A 25 12.93 -20.15 -13.46
CA PHE A 25 12.14 -19.04 -12.91
C PHE A 25 11.31 -19.37 -11.64
N ARG A 26 11.61 -20.48 -10.94
CA ARG A 26 10.87 -20.96 -9.77
C ARG A 26 11.12 -20.18 -8.48
N SER A 27 12.05 -19.21 -8.44
CA SER A 27 12.18 -18.30 -7.27
C SER A 27 11.31 -17.04 -7.37
N LEU A 28 10.69 -16.74 -8.52
CA LEU A 28 9.78 -15.61 -8.68
C LEU A 28 8.31 -15.96 -8.37
N ALA A 29 7.98 -17.25 -8.34
CA ALA A 29 6.62 -17.71 -8.09
C ALA A 29 6.17 -17.53 -6.63
N ALA A 30 7.10 -17.42 -5.67
CA ALA A 30 6.77 -17.09 -4.28
C ALA A 30 6.42 -15.59 -4.08
N THR A 31 6.75 -14.73 -5.06
CA THR A 31 6.55 -13.27 -5.01
C THR A 31 5.39 -12.80 -5.90
N ALA A 32 4.72 -13.72 -6.62
CA ALA A 32 3.69 -13.41 -7.60
C ALA A 32 2.26 -13.27 -7.01
N GLY A 33 2.03 -13.73 -5.77
CA GLY A 33 0.69 -13.70 -5.17
C GLY A 33 0.16 -12.31 -4.78
N ASN A 34 1.03 -11.30 -4.66
CA ASN A 34 0.68 -9.99 -4.08
C ASN A 34 0.62 -8.85 -5.10
N ALA A 35 0.82 -9.13 -6.38
CA ALA A 35 0.83 -8.12 -7.43
C ALA A 35 -0.57 -7.85 -7.99
N THR A 36 -1.01 -6.60 -7.97
CA THR A 36 -2.23 -6.13 -8.67
C THR A 36 -1.84 -5.29 -9.87
N TYR A 37 -2.53 -5.42 -11.01
CA TYR A 37 -2.26 -4.65 -12.23
C TYR A 37 -3.44 -3.75 -12.55
N LEU A 38 -3.15 -2.47 -12.78
CA LEU A 38 -4.12 -1.44 -13.12
C LEU A 38 -3.79 -0.82 -14.48
N PRO A 39 -4.81 -0.41 -15.25
CA PRO A 39 -4.61 0.40 -16.44
C PRO A 39 -3.82 1.68 -16.09
N GLY A 40 -2.88 2.07 -16.94
CA GLY A 40 -2.08 3.27 -16.76
C GLY A 40 -1.35 3.66 -18.03
N ASN A 41 -0.98 4.95 -18.14
CA ASN A 41 -0.25 5.52 -19.28
C ASN A 41 1.24 5.77 -18.97
N ASN A 42 1.73 5.24 -17.84
CA ASN A 42 3.11 5.35 -17.33
C ASN A 42 3.58 6.76 -16.97
N ARG A 43 2.75 7.78 -17.18
CA ARG A 43 3.05 9.19 -16.91
C ARG A 43 2.28 9.73 -15.73
N GLU A 44 1.19 9.08 -15.33
CA GLU A 44 0.37 9.49 -14.21
C GLU A 44 -0.01 8.30 -13.32
N LEU A 45 0.10 8.50 -12.01
CA LEU A 45 -0.42 7.60 -10.98
C LEU A 45 -1.52 8.34 -10.21
N MET A 46 -2.75 7.81 -10.29
CA MET A 46 -3.89 8.30 -9.53
C MET A 46 -4.06 7.48 -8.25
N ILE A 47 -4.13 8.15 -7.12
CA ILE A 47 -4.29 7.53 -5.80
C ILE A 47 -5.47 8.21 -5.11
N TRP A 48 -6.48 7.41 -4.81
CA TRP A 48 -7.62 7.76 -3.97
C TRP A 48 -7.40 7.19 -2.58
N HIS A 49 -7.80 7.94 -1.56
CA HIS A 49 -7.68 7.44 -0.20
C HIS A 49 -8.76 7.92 0.76
N THR A 50 -8.99 7.08 1.76
CA THR A 50 -9.84 7.32 2.93
C THR A 50 -9.09 6.92 4.20
N ASN A 51 -9.66 7.28 5.34
CA ASN A 51 -9.23 6.86 6.67
C ASN A 51 -10.40 7.05 7.64
N ASP A 52 -10.37 6.35 8.78
CA ASP A 52 -11.29 6.56 9.90
C ASP A 52 -12.76 6.53 9.45
N MET A 53 -13.12 5.61 8.56
CA MET A 53 -14.48 5.51 8.03
C MET A 53 -15.49 5.11 9.10
N HIS A 54 -15.06 4.34 10.12
CA HIS A 54 -15.90 3.93 11.24
C HIS A 54 -17.26 3.34 10.79
N GLY A 55 -17.20 2.42 9.83
CA GLY A 55 -18.38 1.77 9.25
C GLY A 55 -19.17 2.61 8.25
N GLN A 56 -18.87 3.91 8.11
CA GLN A 56 -19.51 4.77 7.12
C GLN A 56 -18.94 4.53 5.74
N ILE A 57 -19.81 4.29 4.76
CA ILE A 57 -19.39 3.99 3.39
C ILE A 57 -19.74 5.17 2.50
N VAL A 58 -18.75 5.59 1.72
CA VAL A 58 -18.86 6.72 0.81
C VAL A 58 -18.52 6.32 -0.60
N ASN A 59 -19.32 6.78 -1.55
CA ASN A 59 -19.09 6.56 -2.96
C ASN A 59 -18.43 7.79 -3.57
N LEU A 60 -17.16 8.05 -3.22
CA LEU A 60 -16.45 9.31 -3.54
C LEU A 60 -15.42 9.20 -4.67
N ARG A 61 -15.52 8.18 -5.52
CA ARG A 61 -14.67 8.10 -6.71
C ARG A 61 -15.33 8.86 -7.87
N PRO A 62 -14.63 9.80 -8.55
CA PRO A 62 -15.13 10.38 -9.79
C PRO A 62 -15.37 9.31 -10.84
N SER A 63 -16.39 9.51 -11.65
CA SER A 63 -16.66 8.72 -12.85
C SER A 63 -15.43 8.74 -13.76
N GLY A 64 -14.77 7.59 -13.95
CA GLY A 64 -13.54 7.50 -14.77
C GLY A 64 -12.58 6.34 -14.46
N ASP A 65 -12.83 5.50 -13.46
CA ASP A 65 -12.19 4.19 -13.17
C ASP A 65 -10.66 4.09 -13.12
N GLN A 66 -9.93 5.21 -13.08
CA GLN A 66 -8.46 5.18 -13.07
C GLN A 66 -7.88 5.37 -11.65
N GLY A 67 -6.83 4.59 -11.34
CA GLY A 67 -6.06 4.71 -10.10
C GLY A 67 -6.33 3.65 -9.02
N MET A 68 -5.52 3.73 -7.96
CA MET A 68 -5.64 2.90 -6.76
C MET A 68 -6.58 3.55 -5.76
N LEU A 69 -7.25 2.74 -4.95
CA LEU A 69 -8.07 3.16 -3.82
C LEU A 69 -7.53 2.49 -2.55
N LEU A 70 -7.12 3.30 -1.58
CA LEU A 70 -6.41 2.86 -0.37
C LEU A 70 -7.11 3.38 0.89
N ASP A 71 -7.01 2.66 2.00
CA ASP A 71 -7.55 3.11 3.29
C ASP A 71 -6.48 3.11 4.40
N ALA A 72 -6.42 4.19 5.19
CA ALA A 72 -5.44 4.34 6.25
C ALA A 72 -5.85 3.74 7.61
N GLY A 73 -6.85 2.86 7.67
CA GLY A 73 -7.27 2.14 8.88
C GLY A 73 -8.43 2.81 9.62
N ASP A 74 -8.94 2.12 10.65
CA ASP A 74 -10.20 2.41 11.36
C ASP A 74 -11.39 2.50 10.39
N PHE A 75 -11.46 1.56 9.44
CA PHE A 75 -12.60 1.43 8.56
C PHE A 75 -13.78 0.72 9.26
N LEU A 76 -13.52 -0.13 10.25
CA LEU A 76 -14.56 -0.77 11.07
C LEU A 76 -15.03 0.15 12.21
N ASP A 77 -16.31 0.03 12.55
CA ASP A 77 -16.89 0.60 13.77
C ASP A 77 -16.74 -0.41 14.91
N ASP A 78 -16.08 -0.05 16.01
CA ASP A 78 -15.85 -0.93 17.16
C ASP A 78 -17.12 -1.22 17.97
N THR A 79 -18.19 -0.47 17.74
CA THR A 79 -19.51 -0.70 18.35
C THR A 79 -20.42 -1.57 17.49
N ALA A 80 -20.08 -1.77 16.21
CA ALA A 80 -20.86 -2.59 15.31
C ALA A 80 -20.69 -4.08 15.61
N ASN A 81 -21.76 -4.85 15.33
CA ASN A 81 -21.69 -6.31 15.36
C ASN A 81 -21.03 -6.86 14.08
N VAL A 82 -20.83 -8.17 14.04
CA VAL A 82 -20.22 -8.86 12.89
C VAL A 82 -20.94 -8.57 11.57
N ASN A 83 -22.27 -8.41 11.56
CA ASN A 83 -23.01 -8.08 10.34
C ASN A 83 -22.68 -6.66 9.86
N GLY A 84 -22.62 -5.69 10.77
CA GLY A 84 -22.19 -4.32 10.44
C GLY A 84 -20.78 -4.28 9.87
N HIS A 85 -19.84 -5.03 10.47
CA HIS A 85 -18.48 -5.16 9.90
C HIS A 85 -18.49 -5.77 8.50
N ARG A 86 -19.32 -6.80 8.27
CA ARG A 86 -19.46 -7.41 6.94
C ARG A 86 -20.06 -6.45 5.93
N GLU A 87 -21.04 -5.63 6.30
CA GLU A 87 -21.62 -4.61 5.43
C GLU A 87 -20.56 -3.57 5.01
N THR A 88 -19.71 -3.13 5.95
CA THR A 88 -18.57 -2.25 5.66
C THR A 88 -17.57 -2.90 4.70
N ILE A 89 -17.18 -4.15 4.97
CA ILE A 89 -16.23 -4.90 4.12
C ILE A 89 -16.82 -5.11 2.72
N ASP A 90 -18.07 -5.52 2.61
CA ASP A 90 -18.75 -5.75 1.33
C ASP A 90 -18.85 -4.44 0.53
N ALA A 91 -19.05 -3.31 1.21
CA ALA A 91 -19.00 -2.01 0.58
C ALA A 91 -17.61 -1.63 0.07
N MET A 92 -16.56 -1.84 0.87
CA MET A 92 -15.17 -1.63 0.42
C MET A 92 -14.81 -2.54 -0.75
N ASN A 93 -15.27 -3.79 -0.74
CA ASN A 93 -15.11 -4.72 -1.85
C ASN A 93 -15.77 -4.17 -3.12
N ARG A 94 -17.03 -3.71 -3.04
CA ARG A 94 -17.75 -3.10 -4.17
C ARG A 94 -17.09 -1.82 -4.68
N ALA A 95 -16.53 -1.00 -3.79
CA ALA A 95 -15.79 0.21 -4.14
C ALA A 95 -14.43 -0.09 -4.80
N GLY A 96 -13.93 -1.32 -4.70
CA GLY A 96 -12.67 -1.73 -5.31
C GLY A 96 -11.44 -1.21 -4.55
N TYR A 97 -11.47 -1.25 -3.22
CA TYR A 97 -10.26 -1.00 -2.43
C TYR A 97 -9.16 -1.99 -2.81
N HIS A 98 -7.92 -1.50 -2.88
CA HIS A 98 -6.76 -2.30 -3.28
C HIS A 98 -5.98 -2.77 -2.05
N ALA A 99 -5.86 -1.89 -1.05
CA ALA A 99 -5.25 -2.19 0.23
C ALA A 99 -5.78 -1.25 1.33
N ALA A 100 -5.76 -1.74 2.55
CA ALA A 100 -5.97 -0.97 3.76
C ALA A 100 -4.89 -1.31 4.79
N THR A 101 -4.56 -0.40 5.71
CA THR A 101 -3.81 -0.76 6.93
C THR A 101 -4.77 -1.08 8.07
N ILE A 102 -4.20 -1.44 9.22
CA ILE A 102 -4.93 -1.84 10.42
C ILE A 102 -4.78 -0.71 11.45
N GLY A 103 -5.91 -0.11 11.81
CA GLY A 103 -6.03 0.80 12.94
C GLY A 103 -6.32 0.05 14.25
N ASN A 104 -6.60 0.80 15.31
CA ASN A 104 -6.92 0.21 16.61
C ASN A 104 -8.33 -0.40 16.62
N ARG A 105 -9.29 0.13 15.86
CA ARG A 105 -10.69 -0.36 15.84
C ARG A 105 -10.83 -1.72 15.19
N GLU A 106 -10.04 -2.00 14.15
CA GLU A 106 -10.02 -3.33 13.53
C GLU A 106 -9.68 -4.46 14.52
N LEU A 107 -8.94 -4.14 15.59
CA LEU A 107 -8.51 -5.09 16.62
C LEU A 107 -9.26 -4.94 17.95
N ALA A 108 -10.30 -4.10 18.02
CA ALA A 108 -11.09 -3.88 19.24
C ALA A 108 -11.76 -5.18 19.75
N GLY A 109 -12.21 -6.04 18.83
CA GLY A 109 -12.73 -7.38 19.15
C GLY A 109 -11.66 -8.46 19.33
N GLY A 110 -10.38 -8.08 19.33
CA GLY A 110 -9.24 -8.99 19.35
C GLY A 110 -8.92 -9.62 17.99
N GLN A 111 -7.78 -10.31 17.93
CA GLN A 111 -7.27 -10.90 16.68
C GLN A 111 -8.21 -11.93 16.06
N ALA A 112 -8.89 -12.74 16.89
CA ALA A 112 -9.83 -13.75 16.40
C ALA A 112 -11.03 -13.14 15.66
N ALA A 113 -11.51 -11.98 16.11
CA ALA A 113 -12.60 -11.27 15.45
C ALA A 113 -12.17 -10.76 14.06
N LEU A 114 -11.01 -10.10 13.97
CA LEU A 114 -10.46 -9.66 12.68
C LEU A 114 -10.16 -10.84 11.76
N ALA A 115 -9.59 -11.92 12.29
CA ALA A 115 -9.30 -13.15 11.56
C ALA A 115 -10.55 -13.77 10.93
N ALA A 116 -11.68 -13.73 11.63
CA ALA A 116 -12.96 -14.23 11.13
C ALA A 116 -13.52 -13.39 9.97
N LEU A 117 -13.14 -12.12 9.88
CA LEU A 117 -13.54 -11.22 8.79
C LEU A 117 -12.67 -11.35 7.54
N MET A 118 -11.41 -11.79 7.68
CA MET A 118 -10.45 -11.91 6.58
C MET A 118 -10.99 -12.62 5.32
N PRO A 119 -11.73 -13.76 5.42
CA PRO A 119 -12.25 -14.43 4.23
C PRO A 119 -13.24 -13.61 3.41
N HIS A 120 -13.78 -12.53 3.97
CA HIS A 120 -14.74 -11.64 3.31
C HIS A 120 -14.05 -10.45 2.63
N MET A 121 -12.76 -10.20 2.86
CA MET A 121 -12.03 -9.06 2.29
C MET A 121 -11.47 -9.41 0.91
N GLN A 122 -11.76 -8.57 -0.08
CA GLN A 122 -11.20 -8.66 -1.44
C GLN A 122 -10.04 -7.68 -1.67
N PHE A 123 -9.72 -6.88 -0.66
CA PHE A 123 -8.57 -5.99 -0.60
C PHE A 123 -7.51 -6.56 0.36
N ALA A 124 -6.26 -6.15 0.20
CA ALA A 124 -5.20 -6.60 1.10
C ALA A 124 -5.16 -5.77 2.39
N LEU A 125 -4.96 -6.43 3.53
CA LEU A 125 -4.47 -5.73 4.72
C LEU A 125 -2.95 -5.69 4.69
N VAL A 126 -2.38 -4.50 4.84
CA VAL A 126 -0.93 -4.28 4.94
C VAL A 126 -0.53 -3.72 6.30
N ASN A 127 0.45 -4.33 6.95
CA ASN A 127 1.06 -3.81 8.18
C ASN A 127 2.46 -4.38 8.37
N CYS A 128 3.46 -3.52 8.61
CA CYS A 128 4.85 -3.92 8.81
C CYS A 128 5.36 -3.76 10.25
N ASN A 129 4.56 -3.20 11.17
CA ASN A 129 4.96 -2.97 12.56
C ASN A 129 4.20 -3.81 13.60
N TYR A 130 3.32 -4.70 13.16
CA TYR A 130 2.62 -5.68 13.98
C TYR A 130 3.08 -7.10 13.68
N HIS A 131 3.18 -7.91 14.73
CA HIS A 131 3.28 -9.36 14.62
C HIS A 131 2.13 -10.03 15.36
N PHE A 132 1.34 -10.79 14.62
CA PHE A 132 0.15 -11.46 15.13
C PHE A 132 0.50 -12.83 15.72
N THR A 133 -0.13 -13.15 16.84
CA THR A 133 -0.11 -14.51 17.40
C THR A 133 -1.19 -15.39 16.79
N ASP A 134 -2.26 -14.79 16.27
CA ASP A 134 -3.25 -15.50 15.46
C ASP A 134 -2.64 -15.95 14.11
N LYS A 135 -2.77 -17.25 13.82
CA LYS A 135 -2.16 -17.88 12.64
C LYS A 135 -2.78 -17.43 11.31
N THR A 136 -4.04 -17.03 11.32
CA THR A 136 -4.74 -16.52 10.13
C THR A 136 -4.21 -15.14 9.80
N LEU A 137 -4.17 -14.25 10.79
CA LEU A 137 -3.63 -12.89 10.60
C LEU A 137 -2.15 -12.92 10.25
N ALA A 138 -1.34 -13.72 10.95
CA ALA A 138 0.10 -13.86 10.67
C ALA A 138 0.40 -14.35 9.24
N ARG A 139 -0.55 -15.03 8.59
CA ARG A 139 -0.42 -15.50 7.20
C ARG A 139 -0.99 -14.51 6.19
N GLN A 140 -2.10 -13.85 6.52
CA GLN A 140 -2.91 -13.11 5.55
C GLN A 140 -2.71 -11.59 5.61
N VAL A 141 -2.30 -11.03 6.74
CA VAL A 141 -1.86 -9.63 6.80
C VAL A 141 -0.47 -9.56 6.19
N LEU A 142 -0.34 -8.77 5.14
CA LEU A 142 0.89 -8.67 4.38
C LEU A 142 1.79 -7.57 4.96
N PRO A 143 3.12 -7.75 5.01
CA PRO A 143 4.01 -6.65 5.36
C PRO A 143 4.00 -5.54 4.30
N TYR A 144 3.71 -5.89 3.04
CA TYR A 144 3.55 -4.96 1.93
C TYR A 144 2.76 -5.59 0.78
N LYS A 145 2.26 -4.75 -0.12
CA LYS A 145 1.65 -5.10 -1.40
C LYS A 145 2.36 -4.34 -2.52
N ILE A 146 2.45 -4.95 -3.71
CA ILE A 146 2.94 -4.26 -4.91
C ILE A 146 1.79 -4.10 -5.90
N VAL A 147 1.62 -2.91 -6.44
CA VAL A 147 0.65 -2.62 -7.48
C VAL A 147 1.39 -2.07 -8.69
N TYR A 148 1.06 -2.57 -9.88
CA TYR A 148 1.54 -2.07 -11.15
C TYR A 148 0.47 -1.19 -11.77
N ALA A 149 0.78 0.08 -12.03
CA ALA A 149 -0.08 0.99 -12.78
C ALA A 149 0.60 1.27 -14.13
N GLY A 150 0.26 0.49 -15.15
CA GLY A 150 1.09 0.37 -16.34
C GLY A 150 2.49 -0.16 -16.00
N SER A 151 3.55 0.57 -16.36
CA SER A 151 4.94 0.26 -16.03
C SER A 151 5.38 0.79 -14.66
N LEU A 152 4.58 1.65 -14.03
CA LEU A 152 4.88 2.15 -12.68
C LEU A 152 4.65 1.02 -11.69
N LYS A 153 5.64 0.81 -10.83
CA LYS A 153 5.64 -0.21 -9.78
C LYS A 153 5.53 0.50 -8.44
N VAL A 154 4.41 0.31 -7.76
CA VAL A 154 4.06 1.00 -6.51
C VAL A 154 4.13 0.01 -5.37
N GLY A 155 4.99 0.27 -4.39
CA GLY A 155 5.04 -0.47 -3.14
C GLY A 155 4.12 0.17 -2.12
N ILE A 156 3.31 -0.63 -1.41
CA ILE A 156 2.38 -0.16 -0.40
C ILE A 156 2.67 -0.94 0.89
N THR A 157 2.96 -0.23 1.98
CA THR A 157 3.11 -0.79 3.33
C THR A 157 2.15 -0.09 4.29
N GLY A 158 2.02 -0.60 5.52
CA GLY A 158 1.20 0.04 6.54
C GLY A 158 1.83 0.01 7.92
N VAL A 159 1.43 0.94 8.78
CA VAL A 159 1.73 0.95 10.21
C VAL A 159 0.50 1.28 11.03
N GLY A 160 0.40 0.72 12.23
CA GLY A 160 -0.68 0.97 13.20
C GLY A 160 -0.15 1.42 14.57
N PRO A 161 -1.00 1.96 15.46
CA PRO A 161 -0.60 2.53 16.74
C PRO A 161 -0.24 1.44 17.77
N ALA A 162 0.32 1.83 18.92
CA ALA A 162 0.52 0.86 20.00
C ALA A 162 -0.84 0.37 20.52
N LEU A 163 -0.95 -0.93 20.79
CA LEU A 163 -2.17 -1.57 21.31
C LEU A 163 -2.00 -1.94 22.79
N PRO A 164 -3.10 -2.19 23.52
CA PRO A 164 -3.04 -2.76 24.86
C PRO A 164 -2.18 -4.03 24.93
N ALA A 165 -1.48 -4.23 26.04
CA ALA A 165 -0.50 -5.31 26.20
C ALA A 165 -1.13 -6.72 26.08
N ASP A 166 -2.42 -6.85 26.37
CA ASP A 166 -3.22 -8.07 26.28
C ASP A 166 -3.82 -8.32 24.89
N SER A 167 -3.61 -7.42 23.91
CA SER A 167 -4.03 -7.62 22.51
C SER A 167 -3.41 -8.85 21.84
N GLY A 168 -2.28 -9.34 22.37
CA GLY A 168 -1.50 -10.43 21.79
C GLY A 168 -0.82 -10.10 20.48
N VAL A 169 -0.72 -8.81 20.12
CA VAL A 169 -0.04 -8.30 18.93
C VAL A 169 1.28 -7.68 19.36
N ALA A 170 2.40 -8.21 18.88
CA ALA A 170 3.70 -7.60 19.15
C ALA A 170 3.86 -6.33 18.31
N PHE A 171 4.38 -5.28 18.92
CA PHE A 171 4.52 -3.96 18.32
C PHE A 171 5.99 -3.61 18.10
N LEU A 172 6.33 -3.19 16.88
CA LEU A 172 7.64 -2.66 16.53
C LEU A 172 7.61 -1.13 16.45
N PRO A 173 8.74 -0.43 16.70
CA PRO A 173 8.85 1.01 16.46
C PRO A 173 8.46 1.35 15.01
N PRO A 174 7.38 2.11 14.78
CA PRO A 174 6.73 2.18 13.48
C PRO A 174 7.59 2.88 12.42
N VAL A 175 8.37 3.91 12.80
CA VAL A 175 9.29 4.62 11.88
C VAL A 175 10.40 3.68 11.39
N GLN A 176 10.95 2.86 12.28
CA GLN A 176 11.99 1.89 11.92
C GLN A 176 11.41 0.81 11.01
N ALA A 177 10.30 0.18 11.40
CA ALA A 177 9.63 -0.84 10.61
C ALA A 177 9.22 -0.35 9.21
N ALA A 178 8.70 0.88 9.12
CA ALA A 178 8.35 1.50 7.85
C ALA A 178 9.59 1.77 6.98
N ASN A 179 10.71 2.19 7.56
CA ASN A 179 11.97 2.39 6.84
C ASN A 179 12.55 1.08 6.30
N ASP A 180 12.61 0.04 7.12
CA ASP A 180 13.10 -1.28 6.70
C ASP A 180 12.27 -1.81 5.52
N MET A 181 10.95 -1.66 5.59
CA MET A 181 10.06 -2.05 4.51
C MET A 181 10.21 -1.17 3.27
N ALA A 182 10.34 0.14 3.43
CA ALA A 182 10.53 1.06 2.31
C ALA A 182 11.85 0.81 1.58
N ILE A 183 12.94 0.50 2.30
CA ILE A 183 14.23 0.09 1.74
C ILE A 183 14.04 -1.16 0.88
N ARG A 184 13.34 -2.16 1.40
CA ARG A 184 13.06 -3.41 0.68
C ARG A 184 12.24 -3.17 -0.58
N LEU A 185 11.15 -2.41 -0.49
CA LEU A 185 10.32 -2.04 -1.64
C LEU A 185 11.13 -1.29 -2.72
N LYS A 186 11.96 -0.33 -2.31
CA LYS A 186 12.73 0.50 -3.24
C LYS A 186 13.90 -0.26 -3.86
N LYS A 187 14.70 -0.97 -3.05
CA LYS A 187 15.99 -1.57 -3.47
C LYS A 187 15.86 -3.02 -3.94
N GLU A 188 15.09 -3.85 -3.24
CA GLU A 188 14.95 -5.27 -3.61
C GLU A 188 13.86 -5.47 -4.66
N HIS A 189 12.74 -4.74 -4.51
CA HIS A 189 11.61 -4.89 -5.44
C HIS A 189 11.61 -3.86 -6.57
N GLY A 190 12.45 -2.82 -6.53
CA GLY A 190 12.53 -1.81 -7.58
C GLY A 190 11.23 -1.01 -7.74
N CYS A 191 10.51 -0.74 -6.66
CA CYS A 191 9.31 0.10 -6.69
C CYS A 191 9.70 1.55 -7.03
N HIS A 192 9.03 2.14 -8.01
CA HIS A 192 9.21 3.53 -8.39
C HIS A 192 8.65 4.48 -7.31
N VAL A 193 7.53 4.10 -6.70
CA VAL A 193 6.85 4.84 -5.63
C VAL A 193 6.64 3.92 -4.43
N VAL A 194 6.85 4.43 -3.22
CA VAL A 194 6.53 3.78 -1.96
C VAL A 194 5.51 4.59 -1.19
N ILE A 195 4.38 3.97 -0.87
CA ILE A 195 3.28 4.53 -0.09
C ILE A 195 3.23 3.85 1.27
N CYS A 196 3.12 4.64 2.33
CA CYS A 196 2.88 4.15 3.68
C CYS A 196 1.49 4.56 4.17
N LEU A 197 0.65 3.57 4.45
CA LEU A 197 -0.66 3.73 5.09
C LEU A 197 -0.44 3.78 6.61
N SER A 198 -0.55 4.96 7.21
CA SER A 198 -0.15 5.21 8.59
C SER A 198 -1.34 5.55 9.47
N HIS A 199 -1.66 4.66 10.41
CA HIS A 199 -2.73 4.87 11.39
C HIS A 199 -2.18 5.39 12.73
N LEU A 200 -1.30 6.40 12.71
CA LEU A 200 -0.62 6.88 13.93
C LEU A 200 -1.13 8.22 14.45
N GLY A 201 -2.00 8.89 13.69
CA GLY A 201 -2.53 10.21 14.06
C GLY A 201 -1.54 11.32 13.77
N CYS A 202 -1.83 12.52 14.26
CA CYS A 202 -0.97 13.68 14.13
C CYS A 202 -0.83 14.39 15.47
N GLN A 203 0.29 15.07 15.72
CA GLN A 203 0.50 15.81 16.97
C GLN A 203 0.37 14.91 18.21
N GLN A 204 0.92 13.69 18.13
CA GLN A 204 0.96 12.79 19.26
C GLN A 204 1.83 13.37 20.39
N PRO A 205 1.62 12.95 21.66
CA PRO A 205 2.50 13.30 22.76
C PRO A 205 3.97 12.97 22.46
N GLU A 206 4.87 13.69 23.12
CA GLU A 206 6.31 13.46 22.96
C GLU A 206 6.68 11.99 23.23
N GLY A 207 7.55 11.44 22.38
CA GLY A 207 7.97 10.04 22.44
C GLY A 207 7.03 9.04 21.74
N ILE A 208 5.84 9.47 21.31
CA ILE A 208 4.93 8.66 20.49
C ILE A 208 5.04 9.12 19.04
N ALA A 209 5.36 8.19 18.14
CA ALA A 209 5.46 8.49 16.72
C ALA A 209 4.08 8.76 16.11
N ASP A 210 3.99 9.79 15.26
CA ASP A 210 2.81 10.15 14.50
C ASP A 210 3.06 10.09 12.97
N ASN A 211 2.04 10.41 12.17
CA ASN A 211 2.13 10.41 10.70
C ASN A 211 3.19 11.39 10.17
N ARG A 212 3.46 12.50 10.87
CA ARG A 212 4.53 13.45 10.51
C ARG A 212 5.89 12.85 10.81
N ASN A 213 6.06 12.12 11.92
CA ASN A 213 7.30 11.40 12.23
C ASN A 213 7.60 10.33 11.17
N ILE A 214 6.60 9.63 10.65
CA ILE A 214 6.78 8.71 9.51
C ILE A 214 7.32 9.47 8.29
N ALA A 215 6.67 10.57 7.90
CA ALA A 215 7.11 11.34 6.75
C ALA A 215 8.54 11.88 6.91
N THR A 216 8.83 12.58 8.03
CA THR A 216 10.13 13.24 8.25
C THR A 216 11.26 12.27 8.61
N GLY A 217 10.94 11.15 9.26
CA GLY A 217 11.91 10.13 9.65
C GLY A 217 12.19 9.08 8.58
N SER A 218 11.44 9.09 7.47
CA SER A 218 11.62 8.12 6.39
C SER A 218 12.88 8.37 5.56
N THR A 219 13.24 7.40 4.72
CA THR A 219 14.34 7.52 3.73
C THR A 219 13.90 7.25 2.29
N HIS A 220 12.91 6.37 2.11
CA HIS A 220 12.45 5.88 0.81
C HIS A 220 10.93 5.89 0.63
N ILE A 221 10.19 6.50 1.56
CA ILE A 221 8.73 6.70 1.44
C ILE A 221 8.49 7.97 0.65
N ASP A 222 7.62 7.91 -0.36
CA ASP A 222 7.28 9.05 -1.22
C ASP A 222 5.94 9.68 -0.78
N PHE A 223 5.01 8.87 -0.27
CA PHE A 223 3.68 9.33 0.17
C PHE A 223 3.22 8.63 1.45
N VAL A 224 2.80 9.42 2.43
CA VAL A 224 2.14 8.95 3.66
C VAL A 224 0.67 9.30 3.57
N ILE A 225 -0.17 8.28 3.74
CA ILE A 225 -1.62 8.42 3.83
C ILE A 225 -1.98 8.15 5.29
N GLY A 226 -2.41 9.19 6.00
CA GLY A 226 -2.62 9.18 7.44
C GLY A 226 -4.07 8.89 7.87
N GLY A 227 -4.24 8.35 9.08
CA GLY A 227 -5.51 8.27 9.82
C GLY A 227 -5.30 8.42 11.34
N HIS A 228 -6.27 7.94 12.15
CA HIS A 228 -6.29 7.77 13.62
C HIS A 228 -6.77 8.97 14.45
N GLN A 229 -6.95 10.14 13.84
CA GLN A 229 -7.43 11.33 14.56
C GLN A 229 -8.45 12.11 13.75
N GLN A 230 -9.46 12.63 14.45
CA GLN A 230 -10.55 13.43 13.87
C GLN A 230 -10.12 14.84 13.44
N LYS A 231 -8.85 15.23 13.63
CA LYS A 231 -8.37 16.55 13.23
C LYS A 231 -8.09 16.56 11.73
N THR A 232 -8.98 17.19 10.98
CA THR A 232 -8.91 17.22 9.51
C THR A 232 -7.66 17.96 9.03
N ILE A 233 -6.76 17.24 8.38
CA ILE A 233 -5.75 17.85 7.49
C ILE A 233 -6.46 18.16 6.17
N ARG A 234 -6.74 19.44 5.93
CA ARG A 234 -7.51 19.88 4.74
C ARG A 234 -6.70 19.87 3.45
N THR A 235 -5.38 19.86 3.54
CA THR A 235 -4.49 19.92 2.38
C THR A 235 -3.30 18.99 2.55
N THR A 236 -2.84 18.39 1.46
CA THR A 236 -1.61 17.59 1.45
C THR A 236 -0.43 18.46 1.88
N MET A 237 0.28 18.02 2.92
CA MET A 237 1.52 18.63 3.38
C MET A 237 2.69 18.11 2.55
N VAL A 238 3.64 19.00 2.23
CA VAL A 238 4.93 18.64 1.64
C VAL A 238 6.00 18.76 2.73
N LEU A 239 6.62 17.65 3.07
CA LEU A 239 7.64 17.55 4.11
C LEU A 239 8.97 17.08 3.49
N ARG A 240 10.07 17.19 4.25
CA ARG A 240 11.35 16.59 3.88
C ARG A 240 11.67 15.44 4.82
N ASN A 241 12.12 14.33 4.24
CA ASN A 241 12.53 13.15 5.00
C ASN A 241 13.99 13.23 5.45
N ALA A 242 14.51 12.17 6.07
CA ALA A 242 15.88 12.13 6.58
C ALA A 242 16.94 12.31 5.48
N ASN A 243 16.60 11.92 4.23
CA ASN A 243 17.43 12.11 3.04
C ASN A 243 17.18 13.44 2.32
N GLN A 244 16.42 14.37 2.92
CA GLN A 244 16.01 15.65 2.34
C GLN A 244 15.13 15.55 1.09
N HIS A 245 14.60 14.36 0.77
CA HIS A 245 13.63 14.17 -0.30
C HIS A 245 12.24 14.62 0.14
N GLU A 246 11.46 15.12 -0.81
CA GLU A 246 10.06 15.48 -0.56
C GLU A 246 9.23 14.24 -0.24
N VAL A 247 8.39 14.35 0.78
CA VAL A 247 7.40 13.34 1.15
C VAL A 247 6.07 14.03 1.33
N TYR A 248 5.07 13.50 0.65
CA TYR A 248 3.71 14.01 0.74
C TYR A 248 3.01 13.36 1.92
N LEU A 249 2.21 14.12 2.67
CA LEU A 249 1.39 13.61 3.76
C LEU A 249 -0.04 14.12 3.56
N SER A 250 -1.00 13.19 3.46
CA SER A 250 -2.41 13.52 3.25
C SER A 250 -3.31 12.68 4.17
N GLN A 251 -4.48 13.21 4.51
CA GLN A 251 -5.51 12.54 5.30
C GLN A 251 -6.90 13.02 4.82
N ALA A 252 -7.90 12.14 4.87
CA ALA A 252 -9.24 12.30 4.32
C ALA A 252 -10.33 12.46 5.41
N GLY A 253 -10.06 13.25 6.46
CA GLY A 253 -11.08 13.54 7.49
C GLY A 253 -11.42 12.30 8.33
N ALA A 254 -12.70 12.06 8.61
CA ALA A 254 -13.21 10.88 9.32
C ALA A 254 -14.71 10.67 9.01
N ASN A 255 -15.26 9.51 9.38
CA ASN A 255 -16.67 9.13 9.21
C ASN A 255 -17.15 9.24 7.76
N GLY A 256 -16.27 8.99 6.81
CA GLY A 256 -16.63 8.98 5.40
C GLY A 256 -17.09 10.34 4.83
N VAL A 257 -16.70 11.46 5.44
CA VAL A 257 -17.11 12.79 4.94
C VAL A 257 -16.27 13.27 3.76
N MET A 258 -15.13 12.63 3.51
CA MET A 258 -14.17 13.07 2.51
C MET A 258 -13.36 11.88 1.96
N ALA A 259 -12.97 11.98 0.70
CA ALA A 259 -11.94 11.16 0.09
C ALA A 259 -10.82 12.07 -0.42
N GLY A 260 -9.58 11.73 -0.12
CA GLY A 260 -8.41 12.40 -0.65
C GLY A 260 -8.05 11.86 -2.03
N PHE A 261 -7.44 12.72 -2.84
CA PHE A 261 -6.90 12.39 -4.14
C PHE A 261 -5.48 12.92 -4.30
N MET A 262 -4.64 12.12 -4.95
CA MET A 262 -3.31 12.50 -5.36
C MET A 262 -3.06 12.00 -6.78
N LYS A 263 -2.77 12.92 -7.70
CA LYS A 263 -2.12 12.58 -8.96
C LYS A 263 -0.62 12.80 -8.82
N MET A 264 0.18 11.78 -9.10
CA MET A 264 1.61 11.91 -9.27
C MET A 264 1.96 11.83 -10.75
N LYS A 265 2.83 12.73 -11.22
CA LYS A 265 3.30 12.80 -12.61
C LYS A 265 4.72 12.29 -12.73
N PHE A 266 5.02 11.60 -13.83
CA PHE A 266 6.30 10.99 -14.10
C PHE A 266 6.82 11.38 -15.49
N ASN A 267 8.14 11.52 -15.59
CA ASN A 267 8.84 11.68 -16.87
C ASN A 267 9.04 10.32 -17.57
N GLU A 268 9.72 10.32 -18.72
CA GLU A 268 9.96 9.11 -19.52
C GLU A 268 10.84 8.07 -18.82
N ASP A 269 11.68 8.51 -17.87
CA ASP A 269 12.51 7.66 -17.02
C ASP A 269 11.79 7.16 -15.75
N LEU A 270 10.47 7.37 -15.67
CA LEU A 270 9.62 7.02 -14.52
C LEU A 270 10.03 7.74 -13.23
N MET A 271 10.64 8.92 -13.34
CA MET A 271 10.98 9.79 -12.21
C MET A 271 9.85 10.79 -11.96
N GLY A 272 9.48 10.96 -10.69
CA GLY A 272 8.45 11.90 -10.27
C GLY A 272 8.82 13.34 -10.62
N CYS A 273 7.92 14.04 -11.33
CA CYS A 273 8.16 15.41 -11.81
C CYS A 273 7.05 16.40 -11.41
N GLY A 274 6.05 15.97 -10.65
CA GLY A 274 5.04 16.85 -10.09
C GLY A 274 3.87 16.10 -9.45
N ILE A 275 3.05 16.85 -8.71
CA ILE A 275 1.85 16.33 -8.08
C ILE A 275 0.64 17.27 -8.27
N GLU A 276 -0.56 16.70 -8.24
CA GLU A 276 -1.84 17.41 -8.14
C GLU A 276 -2.64 16.83 -6.98
N PRO A 277 -2.55 17.39 -5.77
CA PRO A 277 -3.37 16.98 -4.65
C PRO A 277 -4.79 17.53 -4.77
N GLY A 278 -5.77 16.80 -4.24
CA GLY A 278 -7.16 17.22 -4.16
C GLY A 278 -7.94 16.44 -3.13
N CYS A 279 -9.22 16.79 -2.97
CA CYS A 279 -10.17 16.04 -2.16
C CYS A 279 -11.58 16.19 -2.73
N ILE A 280 -12.45 15.25 -2.38
CA ILE A 280 -13.88 15.30 -2.66
C ILE A 280 -14.60 15.14 -1.32
N MET A 281 -15.52 16.04 -1.04
CA MET A 281 -16.40 15.98 0.12
C MET A 281 -17.68 15.24 -0.25
N ALA A 282 -18.23 14.47 0.67
CA ALA A 282 -19.55 13.83 0.55
C ALA A 282 -20.70 14.84 0.61
#